data_AF-A0A257TZM7-F1
#
_entry.id   AF-A0A257TZM7-F1
#
_cell.length_a   1.000
_cell.length_b   1.000
_cell.length_c   1.000
_cell.angle_alpha   90.00
_cell.angle_beta   90.00
_cell.angle_gamma   90.00
#
_symmetry.space_group_name_H-M   'P 1'
#
loop_
_entity.id
_entity.type
_entity.pdbx_description
1 polymer ?
#
loop_
_entity_poly.entity_id
_entity_poly.type
_entity_poly.pdbx_seq_one_letter_code
_entity_poly.pdbx_strand_id
1 'polypeptide(L)'
;MVAKRAAFAFAAVLIAGMAVAGGPLDVLPPAVHDPGVATVDEVLGFGWGAEITDPEQVVKYAQALAASAPSRVRLLEYGRSREGRPLLLLVIASPDNLGRWDEIQAGLAQLGDPRSL
;
A
#
# COMPACT_ATOMS: atom_id res chain seq x y z
N MET A 1 -43.81 53.26 29.57
CA MET A 1 -44.18 52.34 30.65
C MET A 1 -43.90 50.92 30.16
N VAL A 2 -42.89 50.26 30.75
CA VAL A 2 -42.56 48.81 30.74
C VAL A 2 -42.53 48.04 29.41
N ALA A 3 -41.33 47.65 28.97
CA ALA A 3 -41.05 46.26 28.59
C ALA A 3 -39.53 46.01 28.46
N LYS A 4 -38.95 45.40 29.50
CA LYS A 4 -37.66 44.71 29.47
C LYS A 4 -37.73 43.53 28.50
N ARG A 5 -36.76 43.35 27.59
CA ARG A 5 -36.29 42.03 27.13
C ARG A 5 -34.80 42.11 26.76
N ALA A 6 -33.95 41.78 27.73
CA ALA A 6 -32.56 41.43 27.48
C ALA A 6 -32.53 40.05 26.82
N ALA A 7 -32.03 39.97 25.59
CA ALA A 7 -31.79 38.70 24.93
C ALA A 7 -30.29 38.40 25.04
N PHE A 8 -29.94 37.58 26.04
CA PHE A 8 -28.64 36.91 26.13
C PHE A 8 -28.57 35.91 24.97
N ALA A 9 -27.75 36.19 23.96
CA ALA A 9 -27.43 35.22 22.92
C ALA A 9 -26.33 34.29 23.45
N PHE A 10 -26.73 33.06 23.75
CA PHE A 10 -25.88 31.97 24.22
C PHE A 10 -24.95 31.52 23.08
N ALA A 11 -23.67 31.85 23.18
CA ALA A 11 -22.65 31.39 22.23
C ALA A 11 -22.42 29.89 22.43
N ALA A 12 -23.00 29.06 21.57
CA ALA A 12 -22.73 27.63 21.53
C ALA A 12 -21.32 27.41 20.94
N VAL A 13 -20.32 27.23 21.81
CA VAL A 13 -18.99 26.77 21.42
C VAL A 13 -19.10 25.27 21.14
N LEU A 14 -19.14 24.91 19.86
CA LEU A 14 -18.95 23.53 19.39
C LEU A 14 -17.49 23.15 19.59
N ILE A 15 -17.20 22.48 20.71
CA ILE A 15 -15.96 21.72 20.86
C ILE A 15 -16.13 20.47 20.00
N ALA A 16 -15.76 20.55 18.72
CA ALA A 16 -15.56 19.38 17.90
C ALA A 16 -14.37 18.61 18.50
N GLY A 17 -14.66 17.49 19.16
CA GLY A 17 -13.64 16.59 19.67
C GLY A 17 -12.73 16.17 18.53
N MET A 18 -11.44 16.49 18.65
CA MET A 18 -10.41 15.97 17.77
C MET A 18 -10.31 14.47 18.06
N ALA A 19 -11.04 13.68 17.27
CA ALA A 19 -10.82 12.24 17.21
C ALA A 19 -9.41 12.04 16.66
N VAL A 20 -8.47 11.69 17.53
CA VAL A 20 -7.20 11.10 17.07
C VAL A 20 -7.57 9.74 16.52
N ALA A 21 -7.72 9.67 15.20
CA ALA A 21 -7.92 8.43 14.47
C ALA A 21 -6.60 7.65 14.53
N GLY A 22 -6.39 6.96 15.65
CA GLY A 22 -5.27 6.08 15.90
C GLY A 22 -5.37 4.81 15.06
N GLY A 23 -4.86 4.83 13.82
CA GLY A 23 -4.80 3.65 12.97
C GLY A 23 -3.79 2.62 13.49
N PRO A 24 -3.93 1.32 13.16
CA PRO A 24 -2.99 0.26 13.58
C PRO A 24 -1.53 0.53 13.18
N LEU A 25 -1.28 1.45 12.25
CA LEU A 25 0.03 1.77 11.69
C LEU A 25 0.59 3.12 12.16
N ASP A 26 -0.07 3.81 13.10
CA ASP A 26 0.33 5.16 13.56
C ASP A 26 1.63 5.17 14.38
N VAL A 27 2.15 3.99 14.71
CA VAL A 27 3.50 3.80 15.28
C VAL A 27 4.60 3.97 14.24
N LEU A 28 4.26 3.92 12.94
CA LEU A 28 5.20 4.11 11.85
C LEU A 28 5.31 5.60 11.52
N PRO A 29 6.48 6.07 11.03
CA PRO A 29 6.61 7.41 10.48
C PRO A 29 5.53 7.64 9.40
N PRO A 30 4.99 8.88 9.30
CA PRO A 30 4.01 9.19 8.27
C PRO A 30 4.62 8.90 6.90
N ALA A 31 4.00 7.97 6.17
CA ALA A 31 4.43 7.59 4.83
C ALA A 31 3.81 8.54 3.81
N VAL A 32 4.66 9.10 2.94
CA VAL A 32 4.22 9.86 1.78
C VAL A 32 3.87 8.86 0.68
N HIS A 33 2.57 8.75 0.40
CA HIS A 33 2.06 7.86 -0.65
C HIS A 33 1.97 8.62 -1.96
N ASP A 34 2.39 7.98 -3.04
CA ASP A 34 2.23 8.50 -4.40
C ASP A 34 0.80 8.19 -4.87
N PRO A 35 -0.04 9.20 -5.15
CA PRO A 35 -1.43 8.99 -5.54
C PRO A 35 -1.57 8.33 -6.92
N GLY A 36 -0.49 8.23 -7.71
CA GLY A 36 -0.50 7.50 -8.98
C GLY A 36 -0.40 5.98 -8.83
N VAL A 37 -0.12 5.47 -7.61
CA VAL A 37 0.01 4.04 -7.33
C VAL A 37 -1.33 3.45 -6.96
N ALA A 38 -1.75 2.41 -7.68
CA ALA A 38 -3.05 1.77 -7.48
C ALA A 38 -3.17 1.18 -6.07
N THR A 39 -4.26 1.50 -5.37
CA THR A 39 -4.54 0.99 -4.03
C THR A 39 -5.39 -0.28 -4.06
N VAL A 40 -5.38 -1.03 -2.95
CA VAL A 40 -6.19 -2.26 -2.81
C VAL A 40 -7.67 -1.93 -2.98
N ASP A 41 -8.15 -0.90 -2.31
CA ASP A 41 -9.54 -0.46 -2.31
C ASP A 41 -10.02 -0.07 -3.71
N GLU A 42 -9.18 0.63 -4.50
CA GLU A 42 -9.50 1.00 -5.88
C GLU A 42 -9.58 -0.23 -6.81
N VAL A 43 -8.74 -1.24 -6.58
CA VAL A 43 -8.63 -2.40 -7.47
C VAL A 43 -9.61 -3.52 -7.09
N LEU A 44 -9.84 -3.74 -5.80
CA LEU A 44 -10.62 -4.84 -5.25
C LEU A 44 -11.99 -4.41 -4.70
N GLY A 45 -12.18 -3.12 -4.39
CA GLY A 45 -13.45 -2.59 -3.89
C GLY A 45 -13.64 -2.71 -2.36
N PHE A 46 -12.64 -3.18 -1.63
CA PHE A 46 -12.67 -3.29 -0.18
C PHE A 46 -11.33 -2.91 0.46
N GLY A 47 -11.43 -2.44 1.70
CA GLY A 47 -10.32 -1.99 2.54
C GLY A 47 -9.36 -3.09 2.96
N TRP A 48 -8.15 -2.68 3.34
CA TRP A 48 -7.20 -3.56 4.04
C TRP A 48 -7.85 -4.21 5.27
N GLY A 49 -7.78 -5.55 5.33
CA GLY A 49 -8.33 -6.34 6.44
C GLY A 49 -9.86 -6.41 6.52
N ALA A 50 -10.58 -5.82 5.56
CA ALA A 50 -12.04 -5.91 5.51
C ALA A 50 -12.52 -7.29 5.04
N GLU A 51 -11.81 -7.90 4.09
CA GLU A 51 -12.13 -9.20 3.51
C GLU A 51 -10.87 -10.04 3.29
N ILE A 52 -11.03 -11.37 3.23
CA ILE A 52 -9.95 -12.29 2.84
C ILE A 52 -9.78 -12.19 1.32
N THR A 53 -8.57 -11.87 0.88
CA THR A 53 -8.25 -11.76 -0.55
C THR A 53 -8.04 -13.15 -1.16
N ASP A 54 -8.84 -13.49 -2.15
CA ASP A 54 -8.71 -14.74 -2.88
C ASP A 54 -7.50 -14.73 -3.82
N PRO A 55 -6.92 -15.92 -4.10
CA PRO A 55 -6.08 -16.20 -5.25
C PRO A 55 -6.05 -15.24 -6.45
N GLU A 56 -7.19 -15.03 -7.08
CA GLU A 56 -7.32 -14.28 -8.33
C GLU A 56 -7.25 -12.77 -8.08
N GLN A 57 -7.77 -12.34 -6.93
CA GLN A 57 -7.68 -10.96 -6.47
C GLN A 57 -6.24 -10.56 -6.16
N VAL A 58 -5.44 -11.47 -5.57
CA VAL A 58 -4.00 -11.25 -5.36
C VAL A 58 -3.29 -11.02 -6.70
N VAL A 59 -3.59 -11.85 -7.70
CA VAL A 59 -3.01 -11.72 -9.06
C VAL A 59 -3.44 -10.40 -9.70
N LYS A 60 -4.73 -10.07 -9.64
CA LYS A 60 -5.29 -8.81 -10.16
C LYS A 60 -4.60 -7.60 -9.55
N TYR A 61 -4.46 -7.58 -8.23
CA TYR A 61 -3.81 -6.47 -7.52
C TYR A 61 -2.31 -6.39 -7.84
N ALA A 62 -1.59 -7.51 -7.87
CA ALA A 62 -0.17 -7.52 -8.22
C ALA A 62 0.07 -6.96 -9.65
N GLN A 63 -0.80 -7.28 -10.61
CA GLN A 63 -0.74 -6.73 -11.96
C GLN A 63 -1.04 -5.23 -12.00
N ALA A 64 -2.07 -4.77 -11.30
CA ALA A 64 -2.42 -3.35 -11.21
C ALA A 64 -1.31 -2.51 -10.54
N LEU A 65 -0.70 -3.06 -9.49
CA LEU A 65 0.42 -2.42 -8.79
C LEU A 65 1.66 -2.29 -9.69
N ALA A 66 2.01 -3.37 -10.41
CA ALA A 66 3.13 -3.33 -11.35
C ALA A 66 2.88 -2.36 -12.53
N ALA A 67 1.65 -2.27 -13.01
CA ALA A 67 1.26 -1.36 -14.08
C ALA A 67 1.26 0.13 -13.66
N SER A 68 0.91 0.42 -12.40
CA SER A 68 0.87 1.79 -11.87
C SER A 68 2.25 2.31 -11.43
N ALA A 69 3.19 1.42 -11.08
CA ALA A 69 4.52 1.81 -10.61
C ALA A 69 5.68 1.08 -11.35
N PRO A 70 5.74 1.10 -12.69
CA PRO A 70 6.71 0.29 -13.46
C PRO A 70 8.17 0.67 -13.23
N SER A 71 8.45 1.89 -12.76
CA SER A 71 9.80 2.34 -12.41
C SER A 71 10.34 1.77 -11.09
N ARG A 72 9.47 1.18 -10.26
CA ARG A 72 9.80 0.67 -8.91
C ARG A 72 9.35 -0.76 -8.67
N VAL A 73 8.48 -1.28 -9.53
CA VAL A 73 7.85 -2.58 -9.38
C VAL A 73 8.06 -3.40 -10.64
N ARG A 74 8.56 -4.62 -10.46
CA ARG A 74 8.69 -5.62 -11.52
C ARG A 74 7.93 -6.88 -11.13
N LEU A 75 7.02 -7.32 -11.98
CA LEU A 75 6.25 -8.54 -11.78
C LEU A 75 6.78 -9.65 -12.69
N LEU A 76 7.06 -10.81 -12.09
CA LEU A 76 7.56 -12.00 -12.79
C LEU A 76 6.66 -13.17 -12.47
N GLU A 77 6.28 -13.96 -13.46
CA GLU A 77 5.69 -15.27 -13.23
C GLU A 77 6.80 -16.32 -13.23
N TYR A 78 7.05 -16.96 -12.08
CA TYR A 78 8.14 -17.94 -11.96
C TYR A 78 7.66 -19.38 -12.18
N GLY A 79 6.35 -19.58 -12.25
CA GLY A 79 5.79 -20.90 -12.50
C GLY A 79 4.28 -20.95 -12.32
N ARG A 80 3.77 -22.18 -12.32
CA ARG A 80 2.36 -22.50 -12.14
C ARG A 80 2.20 -23.50 -11.01
N SER A 81 1.15 -23.33 -10.22
CA SER A 81 0.77 -24.31 -9.20
C SER A 81 0.28 -25.61 -9.84
N ARG A 82 0.08 -26.65 -9.02
CA ARG A 82 -0.51 -27.92 -9.45
C ARG A 82 -1.90 -27.77 -10.07
N GLU A 83 -2.63 -26.73 -9.68
CA GLU A 83 -3.97 -26.39 -10.17
C GLU A 83 -3.93 -25.37 -11.32
N GLY A 84 -2.75 -25.09 -11.88
CA GLY A 84 -2.58 -24.16 -13.01
C GLY A 84 -2.61 -22.67 -12.64
N ARG A 85 -2.63 -22.33 -11.35
CA ARG A 85 -2.64 -20.94 -10.90
C ARG A 85 -1.26 -20.29 -11.07
N PRO A 86 -1.17 -19.04 -11.55
CA PRO A 86 0.12 -18.35 -11.69
C PRO A 86 0.77 -18.16 -10.33
N LEU A 87 2.08 -18.39 -10.27
CA LEU A 87 2.91 -18.07 -9.12
C LEU A 87 3.77 -16.86 -9.46
N LEU A 88 3.56 -15.78 -8.72
CA LEU A 88 4.10 -14.47 -9.02
C LEU A 88 5.20 -14.10 -8.02
N LEU A 89 6.24 -13.45 -8.53
CA LEU A 89 7.26 -12.74 -7.76
C LEU A 89 7.11 -11.25 -8.04
N LEU A 90 6.74 -10.50 -7.00
CA LEU A 90 6.65 -9.04 -7.04
C LEU A 90 7.93 -8.45 -6.46
N VAL A 91 8.75 -7.86 -7.31
CA VAL A 91 10.00 -7.20 -6.92
C VAL A 91 9.73 -5.72 -6.72
N ILE A 92 10.08 -5.19 -5.56
CA ILE A 92 9.96 -3.77 -5.22
C ILE A 92 11.35 -3.24 -4.90
N ALA A 93 11.79 -2.22 -5.63
CA ALA A 93 13.09 -1.61 -5.45
C ALA A 93 13.11 -0.15 -5.93
N SER A 94 14.18 0.58 -5.60
CA SER A 94 14.43 1.89 -6.20
C SER A 94 14.69 1.74 -7.71
N PRO A 95 14.44 2.80 -8.52
CA PRO A 95 14.75 2.78 -9.95
C PRO A 95 16.23 2.44 -10.22
N ASP A 96 17.15 2.97 -9.40
CA ASP A 96 18.58 2.70 -9.51
C ASP A 96 18.91 1.22 -9.31
N ASN A 97 18.26 0.56 -8.35
CA ASN A 97 18.46 -0.87 -8.10
C ASN A 97 17.83 -1.73 -9.19
N LEU A 98 16.64 -1.36 -9.70
CA LEU A 98 16.05 -2.07 -10.85
C LEU A 98 16.89 -1.90 -12.12
N GLY A 99 17.56 -0.76 -12.29
CA GLY A 99 18.54 -0.57 -13.37
C GLY A 99 19.76 -1.48 -13.27
N ARG A 100 20.09 -1.94 -12.06
CA ARG A 100 21.19 -2.88 -11.75
C ARG A 100 20.71 -4.32 -11.57
N TRP A 101 19.56 -4.66 -12.13
CA TRP A 101 18.89 -5.96 -11.93
C TRP A 101 19.83 -7.16 -12.11
N ASP A 102 20.53 -7.25 -13.24
CA ASP A 102 21.40 -8.40 -13.56
C ASP A 102 22.59 -8.51 -12.59
N GLU A 103 23.18 -7.37 -12.21
CA GLU A 103 24.28 -7.30 -11.25
C GLU A 103 23.83 -7.81 -9.87
N ILE A 104 22.67 -7.35 -9.39
CA ILE A 104 22.10 -7.76 -8.11
C ILE A 104 21.76 -9.25 -8.14
N GLN A 105 21.17 -9.76 -9.22
CA GLN A 105 20.89 -11.20 -9.36
C GLN A 105 22.17 -12.04 -9.31
N ALA A 106 23.25 -11.61 -9.99
CA ALA A 106 24.53 -12.30 -9.95
C ALA A 106 25.14 -12.29 -8.54
N GLY A 107 25.09 -11.16 -7.84
CA GLY A 107 25.56 -11.05 -6.45
C GLY A 107 24.76 -11.96 -5.49
N LEU A 108 23.44 -12.01 -5.64
CA LEU A 108 22.59 -12.92 -4.86
C LEU A 108 22.90 -14.40 -5.14
N ALA A 109 23.21 -14.75 -6.40
CA ALA A 109 23.62 -16.11 -6.75
C ALA A 109 24.96 -16.49 -6.11
N GLN A 110 25.93 -15.57 -6.08
CA GLN A 110 27.21 -15.77 -5.41
C GLN A 110 27.05 -15.96 -3.89
N LEU A 111 26.21 -15.14 -3.26
CA LEU A 111 25.87 -15.31 -1.83
C LEU A 111 25.17 -16.64 -1.53
N GLY A 112 24.46 -17.21 -2.52
CA GLY A 112 23.83 -18.52 -2.43
C GLY A 112 24.81 -19.70 -2.48
N ASP A 113 26.04 -19.52 -3.01
CA ASP A 113 27.09 -20.54 -3.00
C ASP A 113 28.26 -20.10 -2.09
N PRO A 114 28.29 -20.55 -0.82
CA PRO A 114 29.32 -20.12 0.14
C PRO A 114 30.75 -20.58 -0.23
N ARG A 115 30.92 -21.44 -1.24
CA ARG A 115 32.25 -21.85 -1.75
C ARG A 115 32.83 -20.85 -2.75
N SER A 116 32.02 -19.90 -3.19
CA SER A 116 32.37 -18.89 -4.20
C SER A 116 32.67 -17.50 -3.61
N LEU A 117 32.77 -17.42 -2.27
CA LEU A 117 33.06 -16.21 -1.50
C LEU A 117 34.53 -16.12 -1.07
#